data_AF-A9DMU4-F1
#
_entry.id   AF-A9DMU4-F1
#
_cell.length_a   1.000
_cell.length_b   1.000
_cell.length_c   1.000
_cell.angle_alpha   90.00
_cell.angle_beta   90.00
_cell.angle_gamma   90.00
#
_symmetry.space_group_name_H-M   'P 1'
#
loop_
_entity.id
_entity.type
_entity.pdbx_description
1 polymer ?
#
loop_
_entity_poly.entity_id
_entity_poly.type
_entity_poly.pdbx_seq_one_letter_code
_entity_poly.pdbx_strand_id
1 'polypeptide(L)'
;MTDKRFQEIINHYKADIKMYPDNWISHCAQQNSIEEAIFVAATAKNQEGKKNPHQYRLKPIILEKFAVHLSDHASKLKQATSFDDLLKKITTYKIKGIGTLALYDTAERIGAYLGIFPDKIYFACRCKSRR
;
A
#
# COMPACT_ATOMS: atom_id res chain seq x y z
N MET A 1 8.01 -28.34 12.76
CA MET A 1 9.17 -28.48 11.85
C MET A 1 9.27 -27.19 11.02
N THR A 2 9.86 -26.12 11.56
CA THR A 2 10.15 -24.92 10.78
C THR A 2 11.42 -25.17 9.98
N ASP A 3 11.26 -25.38 8.68
CA ASP A 3 12.37 -25.62 7.76
C ASP A 3 13.37 -24.46 7.84
N LYS A 4 14.64 -24.74 8.15
CA LYS A 4 15.70 -23.72 8.28
C LYS A 4 15.79 -22.83 7.03
N ARG A 5 15.46 -23.40 5.87
CA ARG A 5 15.42 -22.71 4.59
C ARG A 5 14.37 -21.59 4.54
N PHE A 6 13.20 -21.78 5.16
CA PHE A 6 12.18 -20.71 5.22
C PHE A 6 12.61 -19.59 6.15
N GLN A 7 13.26 -19.91 7.27
CA GLN A 7 13.81 -18.90 8.19
C GLN A 7 14.88 -18.04 7.48
N GLU A 8 15.77 -18.65 6.70
CA GLU A 8 16.77 -17.93 5.90
C GLU A 8 16.15 -17.03 4.83
N ILE A 9 15.15 -17.51 4.09
CA ILE A 9 14.41 -16.69 3.11
C ILE A 9 13.72 -15.50 3.80
N ILE A 10 13.09 -15.73 4.95
CA ILE A 10 12.46 -14.66 5.72
C ILE A 10 13.50 -13.64 6.21
N ASN A 11 14.65 -14.08 6.68
CA ASN A 11 15.71 -13.19 7.16
C ASN A 11 16.35 -12.40 6.02
N HIS A 12 16.59 -13.03 4.86
CA HIS A 12 17.05 -12.35 3.65
C HIS A 12 16.03 -11.30 3.19
N TYR A 13 14.75 -11.66 3.15
CA TYR A 13 13.67 -10.74 2.81
C TYR A 13 13.61 -9.54 3.77
N LYS A 14 13.73 -9.78 5.08
CA LYS A 14 13.79 -8.71 6.09
C LYS A 14 15.02 -7.81 5.91
N ALA A 15 16.18 -8.38 5.56
CA ALA A 15 17.40 -7.62 5.31
C ALA A 15 17.29 -6.77 4.04
N ASP A 16 16.74 -7.31 2.96
CA ASP A 16 16.50 -6.61 1.71
C ASP A 16 15.53 -5.44 1.88
N ILE A 17 14.41 -5.64 2.59
CA ILE A 17 13.48 -4.55 2.91
C ILE A 17 14.16 -3.46 3.72
N LYS A 18 15.06 -3.83 4.64
CA LYS A 18 15.79 -2.86 5.46
C LYS A 18 16.83 -2.08 4.64
N MET A 19 17.43 -2.71 3.64
CA MET A 19 18.45 -2.12 2.78
C MET A 19 17.85 -1.26 1.66
N TYR A 20 16.68 -1.63 1.16
CA TYR A 20 15.91 -0.91 0.15
C TYR A 20 14.52 -0.60 0.67
N PRO A 21 14.40 0.29 1.67
CA PRO A 21 13.10 0.68 2.20
C PRO A 21 12.28 1.28 1.07
N ASP A 22 11.05 0.82 0.94
CA ASP A 22 10.17 1.26 -0.13
C ASP A 22 9.84 2.74 0.13
N ASN A 23 10.50 3.64 -0.61
CA ASN A 23 10.46 5.09 -0.35
C ASN A 23 9.03 5.63 -0.34
N TRP A 24 8.11 4.99 -1.07
CA TRP A 24 6.68 5.32 -1.08
C TRP A 24 5.96 4.96 0.23
N ILE A 25 6.32 3.84 0.87
CA ILE A 25 5.74 3.40 2.14
C ILE A 25 6.29 4.25 3.28
N SER A 26 7.61 4.44 3.33
CA SER A 26 8.27 5.28 4.33
C SER A 26 7.77 6.73 4.30
N HIS A 27 7.59 7.30 3.11
CA HIS A 27 7.05 8.65 2.96
C HIS A 27 5.60 8.76 3.43
N CYS A 28 4.78 7.72 3.22
CA CYS A 28 3.41 7.70 3.72
C CYS A 28 3.35 7.59 5.25
N ALA A 29 4.25 6.81 5.86
CA ALA A 29 4.33 6.65 7.31
C ALA A 29 4.80 7.92 8.04
N GLN A 30 5.53 8.81 7.35
CA GLN A 30 6.06 10.07 7.89
C GLN A 30 5.10 11.27 7.80
N GLN A 31 3.87 11.09 7.32
CA GLN A 31 2.90 12.19 7.19
C GLN A 31 2.37 12.65 8.56
N ASN A 32 1.97 13.91 8.66
CA ASN A 32 1.52 14.48 9.94
C ASN A 32 0.02 14.21 10.19
N SER A 33 -0.78 14.08 9.14
CA SER A 33 -2.22 13.79 9.21
C SER A 33 -2.60 12.49 8.52
N ILE A 34 -3.65 11.84 9.02
CA ILE A 34 -4.23 10.64 8.38
C ILE A 34 -4.81 10.96 6.99
N GLU A 35 -5.33 12.17 6.80
CA GLU A 35 -5.89 12.61 5.52
C GLU A 35 -4.77 12.78 4.48
N GLU A 36 -3.63 13.34 4.89
CA GLU A 36 -2.43 13.44 4.07
C GLU A 36 -1.86 12.06 3.76
N ALA A 37 -1.79 11.17 4.75
CA ALA A 37 -1.36 9.79 4.57
C ALA A 37 -2.24 9.06 3.54
N ILE A 38 -3.57 9.19 3.64
CA ILE A 38 -4.51 8.63 2.67
C ILE A 38 -4.29 9.23 1.28
N PHE A 39 -4.09 10.54 1.19
CA PHE A 39 -3.86 11.22 -0.08
C PHE A 39 -2.57 10.75 -0.76
N VAL A 40 -1.47 10.67 -0.02
CA VAL A 40 -0.17 10.17 -0.51
C VAL A 40 -0.28 8.69 -0.88
N ALA A 41 -0.95 7.87 -0.06
CA ALA A 41 -1.15 6.44 -0.30
C ALA A 41 -1.96 6.16 -1.58
N ALA A 42 -3.04 6.91 -1.79
CA ALA A 42 -3.95 6.78 -2.93
C ALA A 42 -3.36 7.34 -4.22
N THR A 43 -2.60 8.45 -4.16
CA THR A 43 -1.94 9.03 -5.34
C THR A 43 -0.64 8.32 -5.72
N ALA A 44 -0.14 7.44 -4.84
CA ALA A 44 1.08 6.66 -5.01
C ALA A 44 2.31 7.54 -5.32
N LYS A 45 2.38 8.73 -4.70
CA LYS A 45 3.49 9.68 -4.83
C LYS A 45 4.58 9.38 -3.80
N ASN A 46 5.84 9.49 -4.20
CA ASN A 46 6.98 9.49 -3.27
C ASN A 46 7.27 10.91 -2.75
N GLN A 47 8.31 11.04 -1.92
CA GLN A 47 8.80 12.32 -1.40
C GLN A 47 9.23 13.32 -2.50
N GLU A 48 9.58 12.85 -3.69
CA GLU A 48 9.89 13.68 -4.86
C GLU A 48 8.66 14.04 -5.70
N GLY A 49 7.45 13.64 -5.27
CA GLY A 49 6.20 13.80 -6.03
C GLY A 49 6.07 12.85 -7.23
N LYS A 50 7.01 11.93 -7.43
CA LYS A 50 6.99 10.93 -8.50
C LYS A 50 6.03 9.81 -8.17
N LYS A 51 5.24 9.45 -9.17
CA LYS A 51 4.27 8.37 -9.08
C LYS A 51 4.95 7.01 -9.24
N ASN A 52 4.45 6.02 -8.52
CA ASN A 52 4.96 4.67 -8.62
C ASN A 52 4.87 4.15 -10.08
N PRO A 53 5.95 3.60 -10.68
CA PRO A 53 5.98 3.31 -12.11
C PRO A 53 4.87 2.37 -12.60
N HIS A 54 4.46 1.45 -11.74
CA HIS A 54 3.38 0.51 -12.02
C HIS A 54 1.98 1.15 -11.99
N GLN A 55 1.86 2.34 -11.42
CA GLN A 55 0.65 3.12 -11.33
C GLN A 55 0.54 4.16 -12.46
N TYR A 56 1.57 4.35 -13.32
CA TYR A 56 1.52 5.28 -14.45
C TYR A 56 0.37 5.01 -15.43
N ARG A 57 -0.05 3.75 -15.54
CA ARG A 57 -1.17 3.36 -16.41
C ARG A 57 -2.53 3.90 -15.93
N LEU A 58 -2.64 4.31 -14.67
CA LEU A 58 -3.85 4.92 -14.11
C LEU A 58 -3.84 6.42 -14.35
N LYS A 59 -4.97 6.97 -14.82
CA LYS A 59 -5.10 8.42 -15.04
C LYS A 59 -5.01 9.16 -13.70
N PRO A 60 -4.26 10.27 -13.60
CA PRO A 60 -4.12 11.04 -12.35
C PRO A 60 -5.47 11.45 -11.75
N ILE A 61 -6.41 11.89 -12.60
CA ILE A 61 -7.75 12.29 -12.21
C ILE A 61 -8.54 11.20 -11.48
N ILE A 62 -8.31 9.93 -11.79
CA ILE A 62 -9.00 8.80 -11.14
C ILE A 62 -8.43 8.58 -9.74
N LEU A 63 -7.11 8.74 -9.58
CA LEU A 63 -6.44 8.59 -8.29
C LEU A 63 -6.76 9.74 -7.34
N GLU A 64 -6.83 10.97 -7.84
CA GLU A 64 -7.24 12.13 -7.04
C GLU A 64 -8.68 11.99 -6.56
N LYS A 65 -9.60 11.58 -7.44
CA LYS A 65 -10.99 11.27 -7.05
C LYS A 65 -11.04 10.18 -5.97
N PHE A 66 -10.20 9.17 -6.09
CA PHE A 66 -10.13 8.09 -5.11
C PHE A 66 -9.54 8.53 -3.78
N ALA A 67 -8.52 9.38 -3.80
CA ALA A 67 -7.94 9.99 -2.62
C ALA A 67 -9.00 10.81 -1.85
N VAL A 68 -9.72 11.70 -2.54
CA VAL A 68 -10.78 12.52 -1.94
C VAL A 68 -11.87 11.63 -1.33
N HIS A 69 -12.34 10.63 -2.08
CA HIS A 69 -13.37 9.71 -1.60
C HIS A 69 -12.94 8.88 -0.38
N LEU A 70 -11.65 8.49 -0.30
CA LEU A 70 -11.12 7.82 0.88
C LEU A 70 -10.95 8.79 2.07
N SER A 71 -10.56 10.04 1.82
CA SER A 71 -10.43 11.07 2.85
C SER A 71 -11.77 11.38 3.52
N ASP A 72 -12.88 11.40 2.77
CA ASP A 72 -14.24 11.52 3.33
C ASP A 72 -14.60 10.37 4.30
N HIS A 73 -13.88 9.25 4.21
CA HIS A 73 -14.04 8.08 5.06
C HIS A 73 -12.85 7.82 5.98
N ALA A 74 -11.94 8.79 6.13
CA ALA A 74 -10.72 8.67 6.93
C ALA A 74 -11.00 8.22 8.37
N SER A 75 -12.06 8.75 8.98
CA SER A 75 -12.48 8.37 10.33
C SER A 75 -12.82 6.88 10.48
N LYS A 76 -13.43 6.26 9.45
CA LYS A 76 -13.77 4.83 9.43
C LYS A 76 -12.56 3.94 9.15
N LEU A 77 -11.61 4.44 8.37
CA LEU A 77 -10.35 3.76 8.09
C LEU A 77 -9.45 3.75 9.33
N LYS A 78 -9.44 4.83 10.11
CA LYS A 78 -8.70 4.92 11.38
C LYS A 78 -9.16 3.89 12.43
N GLN A 79 -10.44 3.53 12.40
CA GLN A 79 -11.02 2.53 13.31
C GLN A 79 -10.74 1.08 12.88
N ALA A 80 -10.05 0.84 11.76
CA ALA A 80 -9.69 -0.51 11.36
C ALA A 80 -8.67 -1.10 12.35
N THR A 81 -8.97 -2.28 12.89
CA THR A 81 -8.12 -2.99 13.86
C THR A 81 -7.21 -4.03 13.19
N SER A 82 -7.44 -4.36 11.92
CA SER A 82 -6.69 -5.38 11.19
C SER A 82 -6.53 -5.00 9.73
N PHE A 83 -5.46 -5.50 9.09
CA PHE A 83 -5.17 -5.24 7.68
C PHE A 83 -6.31 -5.71 6.76
N ASP A 84 -6.89 -6.88 7.04
CA ASP A 84 -8.03 -7.40 6.26
C ASP A 84 -9.27 -6.50 6.37
N ASP A 85 -9.52 -5.88 7.53
CA ASP A 85 -10.64 -4.93 7.70
C ASP A 85 -10.37 -3.63 6.92
N LEU A 86 -9.14 -3.14 6.98
CA LEU A 86 -8.70 -1.98 6.20
C LEU A 86 -8.86 -2.24 4.70
N LEU A 87 -8.37 -3.38 4.21
CA LEU A 87 -8.47 -3.77 2.80
C LEU A 87 -9.93 -3.94 2.37
N LYS A 88 -10.79 -4.55 3.20
CA LYS A 88 -12.22 -4.68 2.91
C LYS A 88 -12.88 -3.31 2.77
N LYS A 89 -12.65 -2.39 3.70
CA LYS A 89 -13.18 -1.02 3.65
C LYS A 89 -12.75 -0.28 2.38
N ILE A 90 -11.44 -0.29 2.08
CA ILE A 90 -10.89 0.33 0.87
C ILE A 90 -11.51 -0.30 -0.39
N THR A 91 -11.73 -1.62 -0.39
CA THR A 91 -12.38 -2.33 -1.50
C THR A 91 -13.85 -1.92 -1.66
N THR A 92 -14.58 -1.69 -0.56
CA THR A 92 -15.96 -1.17 -0.60
C THR A 92 -16.01 0.25 -1.17
N TYR A 93 -15.03 1.09 -0.85
CA TYR A 93 -14.92 2.48 -1.34
C TYR A 93 -14.23 2.60 -2.70
N LYS A 94 -14.08 1.49 -3.42
CA LYS A 94 -13.43 1.44 -4.73
C LYS A 94 -14.18 2.27 -5.77
N ILE A 95 -13.43 3.06 -6.53
CA ILE A 95 -13.93 3.76 -7.72
C ILE A 95 -13.66 2.94 -8.99
N LYS A 96 -14.57 3.03 -9.97
CA LYS A 96 -14.41 2.41 -11.29
C LYS A 96 -13.13 2.91 -11.97
N GLY A 97 -12.25 1.99 -12.37
CA GLY A 97 -10.97 2.30 -13.01
C GLY A 97 -9.73 1.99 -12.17
N ILE A 98 -9.91 1.62 -10.90
CA ILE A 98 -8.81 1.20 -10.01
C ILE A 98 -8.73 -0.33 -9.97
N GLY A 99 -7.52 -0.86 -10.18
CA GLY A 99 -7.25 -2.31 -10.12
C GLY A 99 -7.09 -2.80 -8.68
N THR A 100 -7.28 -4.10 -8.46
CA THR A 100 -7.10 -4.74 -7.15
C THR A 100 -5.70 -4.56 -6.57
N LEU A 101 -4.67 -4.55 -7.43
CA LEU A 101 -3.29 -4.27 -7.02
C LEU A 101 -3.14 -2.88 -6.40
N ALA A 102 -3.78 -1.86 -6.96
CA ALA A 102 -3.71 -0.51 -6.43
C ALA A 102 -4.43 -0.38 -5.09
N LEU A 103 -5.52 -1.12 -4.88
CA LEU A 103 -6.21 -1.17 -3.59
C LEU A 103 -5.33 -1.79 -2.50
N TYR A 104 -4.63 -2.87 -2.84
CA TYR A 104 -3.69 -3.52 -1.94
C TYR A 104 -2.53 -2.59 -1.58
N ASP A 105 -1.88 -1.98 -2.59
CA ASP A 105 -0.81 -1.00 -2.38
C ASP A 105 -1.24 0.16 -1.47
N THR A 106 -2.47 0.68 -1.66
CA THR A 106 -3.01 1.77 -0.83
C THR A 106 -3.27 1.30 0.60
N ALA A 107 -3.82 0.09 0.78
CA ALA A 107 -4.02 -0.50 2.08
C ALA A 107 -2.69 -0.73 2.82
N GLU A 108 -1.65 -1.17 2.12
CA GLU A 108 -0.30 -1.37 2.67
C GLU A 108 0.33 -0.06 3.14
N ARG A 109 0.21 1.02 2.36
CA ARG A 109 0.72 2.35 2.73
C ARG A 109 -0.04 2.96 3.92
N ILE A 110 -1.37 2.87 3.93
CA ILE A 110 -2.19 3.33 5.07
C ILE A 110 -1.92 2.45 6.30
N GLY A 111 -1.77 1.15 6.11
CA GLY A 111 -1.40 0.20 7.16
C GLY A 111 -0.07 0.56 7.79
N ALA A 112 0.94 0.91 7.00
CA ALA A 112 2.24 1.37 7.51
C ALA A 112 2.13 2.65 8.37
N TYR A 113 1.24 3.58 8.01
CA TYR A 113 0.96 4.76 8.84
C TYR A 113 0.26 4.38 10.17
N LEU A 114 -0.67 3.42 10.12
CA LEU A 114 -1.39 2.93 11.31
C LEU A 114 -0.59 1.91 12.15
N GLY A 115 0.57 1.46 11.67
CA GLY A 115 1.34 0.37 12.29
C GLY A 115 0.71 -1.01 12.12
N ILE A 116 -0.25 -1.16 11.19
CA ILE A 116 -0.97 -2.40 10.91
C ILE A 116 -0.39 -3.01 9.64
N PHE A 117 0.35 -4.11 9.79
CA PHE A 117 0.95 -4.83 8.67
C PHE A 117 0.13 -6.08 8.32
N PRO A 118 0.18 -6.53 7.06
CA PRO A 118 -0.48 -7.77 6.67
C PRO A 118 0.15 -8.97 7.37
N ASP A 119 -0.67 -9.76 8.09
CA ASP A 119 -0.24 -11.04 8.70
C ASP A 119 0.15 -12.10 7.66
N LYS A 120 -0.30 -11.92 6.41
CA LYS A 120 -0.02 -12.79 5.27
C LYS A 120 0.66 -11.97 4.18
N ILE A 121 1.89 -12.36 3.81
CA ILE A 121 2.56 -11.80 2.62
C ILE A 121 1.84 -12.34 1.39
N TYR A 122 0.98 -11.52 0.77
CA TYR A 122 0.35 -11.86 -0.50
C TYR A 122 1.37 -11.66 -1.63
N PHE A 123 2.07 -12.73 -1.99
CA PHE A 123 2.93 -12.74 -3.18
C PHE A 123 2.07 -12.58 -4.44
N ALA A 124 1.90 -11.35 -4.91
CA ALA A 124 1.35 -11.10 -6.23
C ALA A 124 2.43 -11.48 -7.26
N CYS A 125 2.42 -12.73 -7.73
CA CYS A 125 3.35 -13.21 -8.73
C CYS A 125 3.17 -12.40 -10.03
N ARG A 126 4.05 -11.43 -10.27
CA ARG A 126 4.28 -10.91 -11.61
C ARG A 126 5.18 -11.90 -12.31
N CYS A 127 4.60 -12.83 -13.06
CA CYS A 127 5.31 -13.51 -14.14
C CYS A 127 5.77 -12.45 -15.15
N LYS A 128 6.97 -11.89 -14.94
CA LYS A 128 7.73 -11.29 -16.03
C LYS A 128 8.23 -12.45 -16.88
N SER A 129 7.46 -12.81 -17.90
CA SER A 129 7.99 -13.50 -19.08
C SER A 129 9.06 -12.58 -19.68
N ARG A 130 10.31 -12.74 -19.25
CA ARG A 130 11.47 -12.29 -20.04
C ARG A 130 11.46 -13.15 -21.30
N ARG A 131 11.07 -12.55 -22.43
CA ARG A 131 11.53 -13.00 -23.74
C ARG A 131 12.84 -12.27 -24.03
#